data_AF-A0A2N2FXC7-F1
#
_entry.id   AF-A0A2N2FXC7-F1
#
_cell.length_a   1.000
_cell.length_b   1.000
_cell.length_c   1.000
_cell.angle_alpha   90.00
_cell.angle_beta   90.00
_cell.angle_gamma   90.00
#
_symmetry.space_group_name_H-M   'P 1'
#
loop_
_entity.id
_entity.type
_entity.pdbx_description
1 polymer ?
#
loop_
_entity_poly.entity_id
_entity_poly.type
_entity_poly.pdbx_seq_one_letter_code
_entity_poly.pdbx_strand_id
1 'polypeptide(L)'
;MLLVAVLALMVSPFGGTSSVLAAVAQAQAPVLGNNDCIKCHRDAPRDIEEAGQAHKNSVSCQDCHAGHPPVALEIIPACSQCHSGAPHYQIEGCFSCHKNPHRPLEIILGKNLTAPCLTCHQGEGTQLKDFSSKHTILACTSCHENKHGNVPNCTNCHESHGPTMLEADCKKCHQAHKPLDVSYAANIPSADCGACHDQVLKGLVSSPAKHSKLACATCHEKQHGKIPLCGQCHQPHTPEMTADKCKLCHAAHSPSPVVYGDKVASVECSACHDGVFKELDTSKTKHQSLKCVDCHAATHGSIPQCTDCHEPHAKEMVQADCLSCHSAHKPMPVVYAEKVASTQCAACHEDAFKLLQASKSKHSGLQCATCHQEKHKMIPACLDCHSAPHSPRMLQQFPSCGQCHNIAHDLTM
;
A
#
# COMPACT_ATOMS: atom_id res chain seq x y z
N MET A 1 -89.59 -61.50 -8.58
CA MET A 1 -89.83 -62.95 -8.50
C MET A 1 -89.34 -63.58 -9.79
N LEU A 2 -88.52 -64.63 -9.64
CA LEU A 2 -88.12 -65.66 -10.60
C LEU A 2 -87.34 -65.26 -11.88
N LEU A 3 -86.05 -65.63 -11.83
CA LEU A 3 -85.31 -66.28 -12.90
C LEU A 3 -86.16 -67.35 -13.61
N VAL A 4 -86.01 -67.50 -14.93
CA VAL A 4 -85.72 -68.81 -15.54
C VAL A 4 -84.89 -68.60 -16.82
N ALA A 5 -83.73 -69.25 -16.85
CA ALA A 5 -82.86 -69.45 -17.99
C ALA A 5 -83.26 -70.72 -18.76
N VAL A 6 -83.14 -70.75 -20.09
CA VAL A 6 -83.03 -72.00 -20.86
C VAL A 6 -82.08 -71.82 -22.06
N LEU A 7 -80.93 -72.49 -21.94
CA LEU A 7 -79.98 -73.02 -22.94
C LEU A 7 -80.73 -73.84 -24.02
N ALA A 8 -80.38 -74.04 -25.30
CA ALA A 8 -79.09 -74.23 -25.97
C ALA A 8 -79.33 -74.59 -27.47
N LEU A 9 -78.22 -74.70 -28.22
CA LEU A 9 -77.98 -75.55 -29.41
C LEU A 9 -78.69 -75.15 -30.73
N MET A 10 -77.99 -74.52 -31.68
CA MET A 10 -77.08 -75.07 -32.72
C MET A 10 -77.78 -75.44 -34.05
N VAL A 11 -77.02 -75.19 -35.13
CA VAL A 11 -77.17 -75.69 -36.53
C VAL A 11 -77.85 -74.73 -37.53
N SER A 12 -77.00 -74.02 -38.28
CA SER A 12 -77.25 -73.46 -39.63
C SER A 12 -77.34 -74.59 -40.69
N PRO A 13 -77.56 -74.36 -42.02
CA PRO A 13 -77.70 -73.09 -42.74
C PRO A 13 -78.80 -73.10 -43.84
N PHE A 14 -79.00 -71.91 -44.44
CA PHE A 14 -79.15 -71.63 -45.89
C PHE A 14 -80.30 -70.67 -46.24
N GLY A 15 -79.92 -69.61 -46.97
CA GLY A 15 -80.75 -68.99 -48.00
C GLY A 15 -81.29 -67.60 -47.65
N GLY A 16 -80.66 -66.55 -48.17
CA GLY A 16 -81.23 -65.21 -48.12
C GLY A 16 -80.32 -64.15 -48.71
N THR A 17 -80.50 -63.85 -49.99
CA THR A 17 -79.83 -62.82 -50.78
C THR A 17 -80.02 -61.41 -50.20
N SER A 18 -78.93 -60.65 -50.03
CA SER A 18 -78.97 -59.21 -49.77
C SER A 18 -77.94 -58.47 -50.60
N SER A 19 -78.43 -57.46 -51.31
CA SER A 19 -77.72 -56.47 -52.12
C SER A 19 -76.55 -55.84 -51.36
N VAL A 20 -75.34 -55.92 -51.93
CA VAL A 20 -74.19 -55.17 -51.43
C VAL A 20 -74.09 -53.87 -52.21
N LEU A 21 -74.58 -52.78 -51.60
CA LEU A 21 -74.15 -51.43 -51.92
C LEU A 21 -72.64 -51.38 -51.66
N ALA A 22 -71.84 -51.21 -52.72
CA ALA A 22 -70.42 -50.95 -52.60
C ALA A 22 -70.24 -49.58 -51.94
N ALA A 23 -70.02 -49.57 -50.63
CA ALA A 23 -69.45 -48.45 -49.93
C ALA A 23 -68.03 -48.26 -50.45
N VAL A 24 -67.81 -47.21 -51.26
CA VAL A 24 -66.47 -46.73 -51.56
C VAL A 24 -65.90 -46.22 -50.24
N ALA A 25 -65.07 -47.04 -49.59
CA ALA A 25 -64.30 -46.59 -48.44
C ALA A 25 -63.37 -45.48 -48.92
N GLN A 26 -63.61 -44.23 -48.47
CA GLN A 26 -62.62 -43.18 -48.55
C GLN A 26 -61.39 -43.70 -47.79
N ALA A 27 -60.34 -44.12 -48.51
CA ALA A 27 -59.06 -44.41 -47.89
C ALA A 27 -58.54 -43.09 -47.29
N GLN A 28 -58.53 -42.97 -45.96
CA GLN A 28 -57.84 -41.88 -45.28
C GLN A 28 -56.41 -41.83 -45.83
N ALA A 29 -56.00 -40.66 -46.32
CA ALA A 29 -54.62 -40.44 -46.72
C ALA A 29 -53.70 -40.76 -45.53
N PRO A 30 -52.56 -41.44 -45.75
CA PRO A 30 -51.64 -41.77 -44.68
C PRO A 30 -51.19 -40.49 -43.96
N VAL A 31 -51.35 -40.47 -42.63
CA VAL A 31 -50.91 -39.37 -41.77
C VAL A 31 -49.43 -39.57 -41.47
N LEU A 32 -48.63 -38.52 -41.65
CA LEU A 32 -47.21 -38.53 -41.33
C LEU A 32 -47.02 -38.79 -39.83
N GLY A 33 -46.16 -39.74 -39.46
CA GLY A 33 -45.75 -39.98 -38.07
C GLY A 33 -44.31 -39.51 -37.81
N ASN A 34 -43.94 -39.31 -36.54
CA ASN A 34 -42.58 -38.88 -36.15
C ASN A 34 -41.47 -39.85 -36.62
N ASN A 35 -41.77 -41.16 -36.71
CA ASN A 35 -40.83 -42.15 -37.21
C ASN A 35 -40.61 -42.09 -38.73
N ASP A 36 -41.44 -41.36 -39.46
CA ASP A 36 -41.28 -41.18 -40.90
C ASP A 36 -40.26 -40.11 -41.24
N CYS A 37 -39.99 -39.15 -40.33
CA CYS A 37 -39.11 -38.02 -40.56
C CYS A 37 -37.67 -38.45 -40.92
N ILE A 38 -37.13 -39.47 -40.23
CA ILE A 38 -35.76 -39.98 -40.45
C ILE A 38 -35.55 -40.63 -41.83
N LYS A 39 -36.65 -41.06 -42.48
CA LYS A 39 -36.56 -41.66 -43.82
C LYS A 39 -36.05 -40.66 -44.86
N CYS A 40 -36.32 -39.36 -44.66
CA CYS A 40 -35.93 -38.27 -45.55
C CYS A 40 -34.95 -37.28 -44.91
N HIS A 41 -35.12 -36.95 -43.62
CA HIS A 41 -34.25 -36.03 -42.87
C HIS A 41 -33.31 -36.84 -41.99
N ARG A 42 -32.09 -37.12 -42.47
CA ARG A 42 -31.10 -37.91 -41.70
C ARG A 42 -30.28 -37.06 -40.74
N ASP A 43 -29.99 -35.82 -41.10
CA ASP A 43 -29.11 -34.95 -40.32
C ASP A 43 -29.79 -34.43 -39.04
N ALA A 44 -31.05 -34.01 -39.12
CA ALA A 44 -31.77 -33.46 -37.97
C ALA A 44 -31.95 -34.48 -36.82
N PRO A 45 -32.42 -35.72 -37.05
CA PRO A 45 -32.46 -36.73 -36.00
C PRO A 45 -31.08 -37.08 -35.44
N ARG A 46 -30.04 -37.12 -36.28
CA ARG A 46 -28.65 -37.33 -35.82
C ARG A 46 -28.21 -36.20 -34.90
N ASP A 47 -28.44 -34.95 -35.28
CA ASP A 47 -28.09 -33.77 -34.48
C ASP A 47 -28.83 -33.75 -33.13
N ILE A 48 -30.12 -34.10 -33.11
CA ILE A 48 -30.91 -34.21 -31.87
C ILE A 48 -30.35 -35.33 -30.99
N GLU A 49 -30.02 -36.48 -31.59
CA GLU A 49 -29.47 -37.63 -30.87
C GLU A 49 -28.13 -37.30 -30.21
N GLU A 50 -27.25 -36.59 -30.94
CA GLU A 50 -25.91 -36.18 -30.51
C GLU A 50 -25.93 -35.03 -29.50
N ALA A 51 -26.75 -33.99 -29.74
CA ALA A 51 -26.66 -32.72 -29.02
C ALA A 51 -28.01 -31.99 -28.79
N GLY A 52 -29.15 -32.66 -28.97
CA GLY A 52 -30.49 -32.06 -28.86
C GLY A 52 -30.94 -31.69 -27.45
N GLN A 53 -30.27 -32.18 -26.41
CA GLN A 53 -30.63 -31.91 -25.00
C GLN A 53 -32.10 -32.23 -24.70
N ALA A 54 -32.84 -31.29 -24.11
CA ALA A 54 -34.27 -31.46 -23.87
C ALA A 54 -35.07 -31.73 -25.15
N HIS A 55 -34.61 -31.27 -26.32
CA HIS A 55 -35.30 -31.55 -27.58
C HIS A 55 -35.28 -33.03 -27.98
N LYS A 56 -34.37 -33.82 -27.40
CA LYS A 56 -34.30 -35.26 -27.62
C LYS A 56 -35.41 -36.02 -26.88
N ASN A 57 -35.80 -35.53 -25.70
CA ASN A 57 -36.61 -36.31 -24.75
C ASN A 57 -37.95 -35.64 -24.40
N SER A 58 -38.12 -34.35 -24.66
CA SER A 58 -39.26 -33.56 -24.18
C SER A 58 -40.16 -33.04 -25.30
N VAL A 59 -39.74 -33.15 -26.56
CA VAL A 59 -40.51 -32.79 -27.75
C VAL A 59 -40.27 -33.82 -28.83
N SER A 60 -41.19 -33.89 -29.79
CA SER A 60 -41.09 -34.71 -30.99
C SER A 60 -41.00 -33.83 -32.24
N CYS A 61 -40.73 -34.44 -33.41
CA CYS A 61 -40.58 -33.69 -34.66
C CYS A 61 -41.84 -32.86 -34.95
N GLN A 62 -43.02 -33.41 -34.70
CA GLN A 62 -44.31 -32.75 -34.94
C GLN A 62 -44.68 -31.69 -33.91
N ASP A 63 -44.10 -31.74 -32.71
CA ASP A 63 -44.30 -30.68 -31.70
C ASP A 63 -43.60 -29.38 -32.12
N CYS A 64 -42.55 -29.49 -32.95
CA CYS A 64 -41.83 -28.36 -33.54
C CYS A 64 -42.20 -28.13 -35.02
N HIS A 65 -42.74 -29.11 -35.73
CA HIS A 65 -43.13 -29.01 -37.14
C HIS A 65 -44.61 -29.31 -37.33
N ALA A 66 -45.45 -28.28 -37.25
CA ALA A 66 -46.91 -28.38 -37.38
C ALA A 66 -47.41 -28.64 -38.81
N GLY A 67 -46.51 -28.91 -39.75
CA GLY A 67 -46.80 -29.18 -41.15
C GLY A 67 -45.55 -29.59 -41.92
N HIS A 68 -45.69 -29.80 -43.24
CA HIS A 68 -44.58 -30.20 -44.11
C HIS A 68 -44.69 -29.52 -45.49
N PRO A 69 -43.60 -28.98 -46.06
CA PRO A 69 -43.59 -28.43 -47.42
C PRO A 69 -43.90 -29.49 -48.48
N PRO A 70 -44.58 -29.15 -49.59
CA PRO A 70 -45.03 -27.81 -49.99
C PRO A 70 -46.40 -27.41 -49.40
N VAL A 71 -47.05 -28.28 -48.62
CA VAL A 71 -48.42 -28.06 -48.11
C VAL A 71 -48.45 -26.95 -47.05
N ALA A 72 -47.41 -26.86 -46.23
CA ALA A 72 -47.21 -25.78 -45.27
C ALA A 72 -45.74 -25.36 -45.25
N LEU A 73 -45.47 -24.05 -45.27
CA LEU A 73 -44.11 -23.49 -45.32
C LEU A 73 -43.65 -22.95 -43.96
N GLU A 74 -44.53 -22.28 -43.22
CA GLU A 74 -44.26 -21.76 -41.87
C GLU A 74 -44.64 -22.78 -40.82
N ILE A 75 -43.80 -23.81 -40.68
CA ILE A 75 -44.12 -25.00 -39.88
C ILE A 75 -43.50 -24.98 -38.48
N ILE A 76 -42.55 -24.07 -38.22
CA ILE A 76 -41.81 -23.96 -36.95
C ILE A 76 -42.47 -22.91 -36.05
N PRO A 77 -42.91 -23.26 -34.83
CA PRO A 77 -43.48 -22.30 -33.90
C PRO A 77 -42.42 -21.31 -33.36
N ALA A 78 -42.90 -20.18 -32.83
CA ALA A 78 -42.02 -19.25 -32.13
C ALA A 78 -41.41 -19.92 -30.88
N CYS A 79 -40.10 -19.75 -30.68
CA CYS A 79 -39.38 -20.37 -29.56
C CYS A 79 -40.01 -20.03 -28.19
N SER A 80 -40.58 -18.83 -28.05
CA SER A 80 -41.23 -18.34 -26.83
C SER A 80 -42.50 -19.11 -26.44
N GLN A 81 -43.05 -19.96 -27.31
CA GLN A 81 -44.17 -20.84 -26.96
C GLN A 81 -43.77 -21.94 -25.98
N CYS A 82 -42.49 -22.35 -25.99
CA CYS A 82 -41.96 -23.38 -25.10
C CYS A 82 -40.88 -22.85 -24.14
N HIS A 83 -40.09 -21.87 -24.59
CA HIS A 83 -39.03 -21.26 -23.79
C HIS A 83 -39.55 -20.02 -23.04
N SER A 84 -39.67 -20.12 -21.72
CA SER A 84 -40.19 -19.05 -20.86
C SER A 84 -39.58 -19.10 -19.44
N GLY A 85 -39.89 -18.09 -18.62
CA GLY A 85 -39.52 -18.09 -17.19
C GLY A 85 -38.15 -17.49 -16.83
N ALA A 86 -37.39 -16.99 -17.81
CA ALA A 86 -36.13 -16.29 -17.57
C ALA A 86 -35.98 -15.07 -18.51
N PRO A 87 -35.24 -14.01 -18.11
CA PRO A 87 -34.99 -12.84 -18.96
C PRO A 87 -34.38 -13.19 -20.32
N HIS A 88 -33.58 -14.25 -20.38
CA HIS A 88 -33.00 -14.75 -21.63
C HIS A 88 -34.06 -15.10 -22.68
N TYR A 89 -35.20 -15.67 -22.28
CA TYR A 89 -36.24 -16.09 -23.21
C TYR A 89 -37.14 -14.94 -23.68
N GLN A 90 -36.94 -13.73 -23.15
CA GLN A 90 -37.68 -12.53 -23.55
C GLN A 90 -36.97 -11.76 -24.67
N ILE A 91 -35.77 -12.18 -25.08
CA ILE A 91 -35.00 -11.53 -26.14
C ILE A 91 -35.44 -12.02 -27.52
N GLU A 92 -35.38 -11.13 -28.51
CA GLU A 92 -35.65 -11.47 -29.89
C GLU A 92 -34.40 -11.98 -30.62
N GLY A 93 -34.59 -12.61 -31.78
CA GLY A 93 -33.48 -13.01 -32.65
C GLY A 93 -32.68 -14.20 -32.12
N CYS A 94 -33.34 -15.26 -31.65
CA CYS A 94 -32.70 -16.48 -31.10
C CYS A 94 -31.63 -17.07 -32.05
N PHE A 95 -31.89 -17.03 -33.36
CA PHE A 95 -30.98 -17.48 -34.42
C PHE A 95 -29.71 -16.63 -34.59
N SER A 96 -29.58 -15.51 -33.86
CA SER A 96 -28.31 -14.77 -33.79
C SER A 96 -27.21 -15.59 -33.12
N CYS A 97 -27.58 -16.45 -32.16
CA CYS A 97 -26.67 -17.32 -31.42
C CYS A 97 -26.97 -18.81 -31.66
N HIS A 98 -28.26 -19.21 -31.62
CA HIS A 98 -28.70 -20.59 -31.80
C HIS A 98 -28.90 -20.91 -33.28
N LYS A 99 -27.82 -21.26 -33.99
CA LYS A 99 -27.87 -21.54 -35.43
C LYS A 99 -28.56 -22.85 -35.78
N ASN A 100 -28.53 -23.83 -34.89
CA ASN A 100 -29.15 -25.14 -35.09
C ASN A 100 -30.09 -25.46 -33.93
N PRO A 101 -31.42 -25.39 -34.11
CA PRO A 101 -32.40 -25.78 -33.09
C PRO A 101 -32.30 -27.25 -32.67
N HIS A 102 -31.70 -28.10 -33.50
CA HIS A 102 -31.44 -29.51 -33.20
C HIS A 102 -30.19 -29.72 -32.33
N ARG A 103 -29.33 -28.68 -32.18
CA ARG A 103 -28.15 -28.67 -31.31
C ARG A 103 -28.15 -27.40 -30.43
N PRO A 104 -29.17 -27.21 -29.57
CA PRO A 104 -29.48 -25.90 -28.98
C PRO A 104 -28.36 -25.31 -28.12
N LEU A 105 -27.47 -26.10 -27.51
CA LEU A 105 -26.35 -25.60 -26.70
C LEU A 105 -25.07 -25.33 -27.50
N GLU A 106 -25.02 -25.76 -28.77
CA GLU A 106 -23.90 -25.43 -29.66
C GLU A 106 -24.17 -24.09 -30.34
N ILE A 107 -23.91 -23.02 -29.59
CA ILE A 107 -24.12 -21.66 -30.08
C ILE A 107 -22.86 -21.05 -30.68
N ILE A 108 -23.07 -20.25 -31.73
CA ILE A 108 -22.03 -19.44 -32.35
C ILE A 108 -22.31 -18.00 -31.99
N LEU A 109 -21.34 -17.35 -31.33
CA LEU A 109 -21.51 -15.96 -30.91
C LEU A 109 -21.22 -15.03 -32.08
N GLY A 110 -22.21 -14.19 -32.41
CA GLY A 110 -22.02 -13.07 -33.33
C GLY A 110 -21.11 -11.98 -32.75
N LYS A 111 -20.76 -11.00 -33.57
CA LYS A 111 -19.97 -9.83 -33.14
C LYS A 111 -20.85 -8.80 -32.43
N ASN A 112 -20.23 -7.99 -31.59
CA ASN A 112 -20.85 -6.85 -30.91
C ASN A 112 -22.07 -7.19 -30.03
N LEU A 113 -22.06 -8.34 -29.33
CA LEU A 113 -23.13 -8.72 -28.41
C LEU A 113 -22.76 -8.39 -26.95
N THR A 114 -23.68 -7.72 -26.25
CA THR A 114 -23.61 -7.45 -24.81
C THR A 114 -24.95 -7.73 -24.14
N ALA A 115 -26.03 -7.10 -24.60
CA ALA A 115 -27.33 -7.19 -23.95
C ALA A 115 -27.84 -8.64 -23.75
N PRO A 116 -27.72 -9.55 -24.74
CA PRO A 116 -28.09 -10.96 -24.54
C PRO A 116 -27.27 -11.69 -23.46
N CYS A 117 -26.00 -11.34 -23.30
CA CYS A 117 -25.12 -11.98 -22.32
C CYS A 117 -25.54 -11.61 -20.88
N LEU A 118 -25.97 -10.35 -20.69
CA LEU A 118 -26.38 -9.81 -19.40
C LEU A 118 -27.72 -10.36 -18.89
N THR A 119 -28.45 -11.17 -19.66
CA THR A 119 -29.64 -11.87 -19.14
C THR A 119 -29.27 -12.94 -18.11
N CYS A 120 -28.02 -13.43 -18.15
CA CYS A 120 -27.48 -14.44 -17.23
C CYS A 120 -26.22 -13.92 -16.51
N HIS A 121 -25.35 -13.18 -17.19
CA HIS A 121 -24.08 -12.63 -16.67
C HIS A 121 -24.23 -11.19 -16.18
N GLN A 122 -25.22 -10.96 -15.31
CA GLN A 122 -25.50 -9.62 -14.76
C GLN A 122 -24.35 -9.12 -13.88
N GLY A 123 -23.70 -10.02 -13.14
CA GLY A 123 -22.59 -9.67 -12.25
C GLY A 123 -21.40 -9.09 -12.99
N GLU A 124 -21.02 -9.70 -14.11
CA GLU A 124 -19.91 -9.28 -14.97
C GLU A 124 -20.20 -7.91 -15.61
N GLY A 125 -21.44 -7.69 -16.07
CA GLY A 125 -21.88 -6.38 -16.56
C GLY A 125 -21.86 -5.29 -15.49
N THR A 126 -22.22 -5.66 -14.25
CA THR A 126 -22.20 -4.74 -13.10
C THR A 126 -20.76 -4.38 -12.73
N GLN A 127 -19.84 -5.34 -12.71
CA GLN A 127 -18.41 -5.10 -12.47
C GLN A 127 -17.79 -4.13 -13.49
N LEU A 128 -18.05 -4.33 -14.79
CA LEU A 128 -17.54 -3.41 -15.83
C LEU A 128 -18.12 -2.01 -15.75
N LYS A 129 -19.34 -1.87 -15.23
CA LYS A 129 -19.99 -0.57 -15.01
C LYS A 129 -19.40 0.13 -13.79
N ASP A 130 -19.35 -0.56 -12.65
CA ASP A 130 -18.90 -0.03 -11.37
C ASP A 130 -17.39 0.27 -11.37
N PHE A 131 -16.61 -0.54 -12.08
CA PHE A 131 -15.16 -0.40 -12.23
C PHE A 131 -14.80 -0.08 -13.68
N SER A 132 -15.28 1.07 -14.14
CA SER A 132 -15.14 1.52 -15.52
C SER A 132 -13.67 1.54 -15.99
N SER A 133 -13.43 0.95 -17.16
CA SER A 133 -12.11 0.90 -17.81
C SER A 133 -12.27 0.93 -19.34
N LYS A 134 -11.17 0.79 -20.09
CA LYS A 134 -11.24 0.63 -21.56
C LYS A 134 -12.00 -0.64 -21.98
N HIS A 135 -12.21 -1.60 -21.10
CA HIS A 135 -13.03 -2.78 -21.42
C HIS A 135 -14.53 -2.48 -21.37
N THR A 136 -14.98 -1.43 -20.67
CA THR A 136 -16.40 -1.08 -20.53
C THR A 136 -17.03 -0.64 -21.85
N ILE A 137 -16.21 -0.17 -22.80
CA ILE A 137 -16.68 0.22 -24.15
C ILE A 137 -16.72 -0.96 -25.13
N LEU A 138 -16.16 -2.11 -24.77
CA LEU A 138 -16.10 -3.28 -25.62
C LEU A 138 -17.35 -4.13 -25.41
N ALA A 139 -17.87 -4.70 -26.50
CA ALA A 139 -18.89 -5.73 -26.39
C ALA A 139 -18.29 -7.01 -25.80
N CYS A 140 -19.08 -7.82 -25.09
CA CYS A 140 -18.62 -9.06 -24.46
C CYS A 140 -17.92 -9.99 -25.48
N THR A 141 -18.49 -10.08 -26.68
CA THR A 141 -17.96 -10.90 -27.79
C THR A 141 -16.72 -10.32 -28.47
N SER A 142 -16.22 -9.15 -28.05
CA SER A 142 -14.92 -8.63 -28.51
C SER A 142 -13.76 -9.38 -27.88
N CYS A 143 -14.01 -10.04 -26.74
CA CYS A 143 -13.02 -10.82 -26.02
C CYS A 143 -13.46 -12.30 -25.94
N HIS A 144 -14.74 -12.55 -25.67
CA HIS A 144 -15.32 -13.90 -25.60
C HIS A 144 -15.79 -14.37 -26.97
N GLU A 145 -14.84 -14.64 -27.86
CA GLU A 145 -15.12 -14.94 -29.26
C GLU A 145 -15.55 -16.40 -29.51
N ASN A 146 -16.23 -16.59 -30.64
CA ASN A 146 -16.53 -17.86 -31.33
C ASN A 146 -17.50 -18.81 -30.64
N LYS A 147 -17.32 -19.06 -29.33
CA LYS A 147 -18.13 -20.00 -28.57
C LYS A 147 -18.42 -19.51 -27.17
N HIS A 148 -19.58 -19.91 -26.65
CA HIS A 148 -19.90 -19.68 -25.25
C HIS A 148 -18.91 -20.40 -24.32
N GLY A 149 -18.56 -19.76 -23.21
CA GLY A 149 -17.57 -20.28 -22.27
C GLY A 149 -16.10 -20.13 -22.69
N ASN A 150 -15.81 -19.49 -23.83
CA ASN A 150 -14.44 -19.12 -24.18
C ASN A 150 -13.91 -18.07 -23.21
N VAL A 151 -12.75 -18.28 -22.59
CA VAL A 151 -12.08 -17.30 -21.72
C VAL A 151 -10.76 -16.92 -22.36
N PRO A 152 -10.60 -15.67 -22.85
CA PRO A 152 -9.37 -15.24 -23.50
C PRO A 152 -8.24 -15.03 -22.50
N ASN A 153 -7.00 -15.12 -22.98
CA ASN A 153 -5.82 -14.73 -22.22
C ASN A 153 -5.67 -13.20 -22.23
N CYS A 154 -5.27 -12.62 -21.11
CA CYS A 154 -4.99 -11.19 -20.99
C CYS A 154 -3.84 -10.77 -21.92
N THR A 155 -2.84 -11.64 -22.05
CA THR A 155 -1.64 -11.44 -22.87
C THR A 155 -1.90 -11.40 -24.38
N ASN A 156 -3.12 -11.72 -24.84
CA ASN A 156 -3.48 -11.54 -26.26
C ASN A 156 -3.49 -10.05 -26.66
N CYS A 157 -3.70 -9.15 -25.70
CA CYS A 157 -3.79 -7.70 -25.94
C CYS A 157 -2.90 -6.86 -25.00
N HIS A 158 -2.49 -7.41 -23.85
CA HIS A 158 -1.72 -6.70 -22.84
C HIS A 158 -0.30 -7.24 -22.71
N GLU A 159 0.66 -6.32 -22.59
CA GLU A 159 2.03 -6.64 -22.19
C GLU A 159 2.13 -6.87 -20.68
N SER A 160 3.07 -7.70 -20.26
CA SER A 160 3.33 -7.96 -18.85
C SER A 160 4.09 -6.80 -18.20
N HIS A 161 3.93 -6.63 -16.88
CA HIS A 161 4.66 -5.59 -16.13
C HIS A 161 6.12 -5.98 -15.82
N GLY A 162 6.58 -7.13 -16.30
CA GLY A 162 7.95 -7.59 -16.10
C GLY A 162 8.26 -8.81 -16.96
N PRO A 163 9.55 -9.05 -17.26
CA PRO A 163 9.98 -10.11 -18.18
C PRO A 163 9.70 -11.52 -17.65
N THR A 164 9.49 -11.67 -16.34
CA THR A 164 9.24 -12.96 -15.68
C THR A 164 7.76 -13.22 -15.37
N MET A 165 6.87 -12.27 -15.67
CA MET A 165 5.45 -12.38 -15.34
C MET A 165 4.69 -13.14 -16.42
N LEU A 166 3.96 -14.17 -16.02
CA LEU A 166 3.18 -15.08 -16.86
C LEU A 166 1.68 -14.78 -16.79
N GLU A 167 0.89 -15.35 -17.70
CA GLU A 167 -0.58 -15.20 -17.74
C GLU A 167 -1.27 -15.55 -16.40
N ALA A 168 -0.79 -16.59 -15.72
CA ALA A 168 -1.32 -17.00 -14.42
C ALA A 168 -1.09 -15.95 -13.31
N ASP A 169 -0.06 -15.10 -13.46
CA ASP A 169 0.29 -14.07 -12.49
C ASP A 169 -0.64 -12.86 -12.59
N CYS A 170 -1.22 -12.58 -13.76
CA CYS A 170 -2.13 -11.46 -13.95
C CYS A 170 -3.29 -11.49 -12.95
N LYS A 171 -3.84 -12.69 -12.71
CA LYS A 171 -4.99 -12.92 -11.81
C LYS A 171 -4.62 -12.84 -10.31
N LYS A 172 -3.34 -12.74 -9.96
CA LYS A 172 -2.92 -12.47 -8.57
C LYS A 172 -3.26 -11.05 -8.14
N CYS A 173 -3.41 -10.13 -9.09
CA CYS A 173 -3.61 -8.71 -8.85
C CYS A 173 -4.86 -8.16 -9.56
N HIS A 174 -5.10 -8.58 -10.79
CA HIS A 174 -6.21 -8.11 -11.61
C HIS A 174 -7.36 -9.12 -11.58
N GLN A 175 -8.58 -8.61 -11.51
CA GLN A 175 -9.77 -9.42 -11.69
C GLN A 175 -10.36 -9.15 -13.08
N ALA A 176 -10.83 -10.22 -13.74
CA ALA A 176 -11.59 -10.09 -14.97
C ALA A 176 -12.80 -9.15 -14.73
N HIS A 177 -13.16 -8.38 -15.76
CA HIS A 177 -14.29 -7.43 -15.72
C HIS A 177 -14.14 -6.23 -14.76
N LYS A 178 -13.05 -6.15 -13.99
CA LYS A 178 -12.67 -4.96 -13.20
C LYS A 178 -11.14 -4.83 -13.05
N PRO A 179 -10.38 -4.79 -14.16
CA PRO A 179 -8.93 -4.89 -14.13
C PRO A 179 -8.22 -3.74 -13.37
N LEU A 180 -8.89 -2.59 -13.20
CA LEU A 180 -8.33 -1.46 -12.44
C LEU A 180 -8.54 -1.59 -10.92
N ASP A 181 -9.42 -2.49 -10.47
CA ASP A 181 -9.62 -2.81 -9.05
C ASP A 181 -8.52 -3.78 -8.57
N VAL A 182 -7.30 -3.26 -8.46
CA VAL A 182 -6.12 -4.07 -8.13
C VAL A 182 -6.17 -4.53 -6.68
N SER A 183 -6.23 -5.83 -6.49
CA SER A 183 -6.29 -6.48 -5.18
C SER A 183 -5.41 -7.72 -5.19
N TYR A 184 -4.72 -8.01 -4.09
CA TYR A 184 -3.79 -9.13 -4.02
C TYR A 184 -3.89 -9.87 -2.68
N ALA A 185 -3.43 -11.12 -2.70
CA ALA A 185 -3.36 -11.94 -1.50
C ALA A 185 -2.28 -11.44 -0.52
N ALA A 186 -2.46 -11.72 0.77
CA ALA A 186 -1.53 -11.28 1.82
C ALA A 186 -0.12 -11.88 1.69
N ASN A 187 0.02 -13.00 0.97
CA ASN A 187 1.27 -13.71 0.75
C ASN A 187 1.93 -13.38 -0.60
N ILE A 188 1.49 -12.31 -1.29
CA ILE A 188 2.10 -11.91 -2.55
C ILE A 188 3.59 -11.55 -2.34
N PRO A 189 4.52 -12.08 -3.15
CA PRO A 189 5.94 -11.71 -3.08
C PRO A 189 6.17 -10.22 -3.36
N SER A 190 7.04 -9.56 -2.58
CA SER A 190 7.40 -8.15 -2.82
C SER A 190 8.03 -7.89 -4.20
N ALA A 191 8.64 -8.92 -4.81
CA ALA A 191 9.19 -8.84 -6.16
C ALA A 191 8.10 -8.53 -7.21
N ASP A 192 6.88 -9.05 -7.02
CA ASP A 192 5.75 -8.80 -7.91
C ASP A 192 5.32 -7.32 -7.85
N CYS A 193 5.44 -6.68 -6.68
CA CYS A 193 5.23 -5.23 -6.53
C CYS A 193 6.36 -4.43 -7.22
N GLY A 194 7.58 -4.96 -7.20
CA GLY A 194 8.77 -4.35 -7.81
C GLY A 194 8.69 -4.19 -9.33
N ALA A 195 7.83 -4.96 -10.01
CA ALA A 195 7.53 -4.81 -11.43
C ALA A 195 7.11 -3.37 -11.79
N CYS A 196 6.33 -2.72 -10.90
CA CYS A 196 5.93 -1.32 -11.06
C CYS A 196 6.66 -0.38 -10.08
N HIS A 197 7.02 -0.87 -8.89
CA HIS A 197 7.60 -0.08 -7.80
C HIS A 197 9.08 -0.39 -7.56
N ASP A 198 9.86 -0.56 -8.63
CA ASP A 198 11.27 -0.95 -8.60
C ASP A 198 12.12 -0.11 -7.63
N GLN A 199 11.98 1.22 -7.68
CA GLN A 199 12.75 2.12 -6.81
C GLN A 199 12.38 1.99 -5.34
N VAL A 200 11.08 1.77 -5.04
CA VAL A 200 10.61 1.57 -3.67
C VAL A 200 11.10 0.23 -3.13
N LEU A 201 11.01 -0.83 -3.95
CA LEU A 201 11.52 -2.16 -3.59
C LEU A 201 13.02 -2.09 -3.31
N LYS A 202 13.81 -1.50 -4.21
CA LYS A 202 15.26 -1.28 -4.03
C LYS A 202 15.56 -0.51 -2.75
N GLY A 203 14.83 0.57 -2.49
CA GLY A 203 14.95 1.35 -1.26
C GLY A 203 14.72 0.50 -0.01
N LEU A 204 13.62 -0.26 0.03
CA LEU A 204 13.25 -1.10 1.17
C LEU A 204 14.28 -2.20 1.42
N VAL A 205 14.70 -2.93 0.39
CA VAL A 205 15.66 -4.04 0.56
C VAL A 205 17.05 -3.56 0.92
N SER A 206 17.43 -2.34 0.50
CA SER A 206 18.69 -1.71 0.89
C SER A 206 18.67 -1.11 2.30
N SER A 207 17.49 -0.95 2.89
CA SER A 207 17.35 -0.33 4.20
C SER A 207 17.95 -1.22 5.31
N PRO A 208 18.74 -0.66 6.23
CA PRO A 208 19.23 -1.39 7.40
C PRO A 208 18.12 -1.67 8.43
N ALA A 209 16.94 -1.07 8.26
CA ALA A 209 15.80 -1.29 9.15
C ALA A 209 15.26 -2.72 9.05
N LYS A 210 14.63 -3.23 10.12
CA LYS A 210 13.98 -4.55 10.12
C LYS A 210 12.87 -4.69 9.06
N HIS A 211 12.34 -3.57 8.56
CA HIS A 211 11.34 -3.51 7.51
C HIS A 211 11.82 -4.12 6.19
N SER A 212 13.12 -4.15 5.92
CA SER A 212 13.69 -4.79 4.71
C SER A 212 13.39 -6.30 4.62
N LYS A 213 13.01 -6.92 5.75
CA LYS A 213 12.64 -8.34 5.84
C LYS A 213 11.14 -8.59 5.71
N LEU A 214 10.31 -7.55 5.67
CA LEU A 214 8.86 -7.68 5.59
C LEU A 214 8.39 -7.68 4.13
N ALA A 215 7.34 -8.44 3.85
CA ALA A 215 6.69 -8.39 2.55
C ALA A 215 5.87 -7.10 2.43
N CYS A 216 5.73 -6.54 1.22
CA CYS A 216 4.92 -5.34 1.00
C CYS A 216 3.48 -5.51 1.52
N ALA A 217 2.89 -6.68 1.28
CA ALA A 217 1.52 -7.00 1.70
C ALA A 217 1.34 -7.18 3.22
N THR A 218 2.42 -7.27 3.99
CA THR A 218 2.35 -7.23 5.46
C THR A 218 1.84 -5.87 5.95
N CYS A 219 2.23 -4.79 5.26
CA CYS A 219 1.82 -3.43 5.62
C CYS A 219 0.68 -2.93 4.73
N HIS A 220 0.73 -3.22 3.42
CA HIS A 220 -0.27 -2.80 2.44
C HIS A 220 -1.35 -3.88 2.29
N GLU A 221 -2.18 -4.03 3.32
CA GLU A 221 -3.17 -5.11 3.41
C GLU A 221 -4.19 -5.10 2.26
N LYS A 222 -4.14 -6.16 1.43
CA LYS A 222 -5.18 -6.64 0.48
C LYS A 222 -5.70 -5.66 -0.58
N GLN A 223 -5.31 -4.38 -0.52
CA GLN A 223 -5.74 -3.34 -1.43
C GLN A 223 -4.54 -2.52 -1.86
N HIS A 224 -4.36 -2.43 -3.18
CA HIS A 224 -3.36 -1.57 -3.77
C HIS A 224 -3.68 -0.10 -3.46
N GLY A 225 -2.66 0.69 -3.11
CA GLY A 225 -2.82 2.10 -2.76
C GLY A 225 -3.23 2.40 -1.31
N LYS A 226 -3.57 1.39 -0.51
CA LYS A 226 -3.83 1.58 0.94
C LYS A 226 -2.52 1.85 1.67
N ILE A 227 -2.36 3.05 2.23
CA ILE A 227 -1.18 3.41 3.03
C ILE A 227 -1.51 3.22 4.52
N PRO A 228 -0.85 2.29 5.23
CA PRO A 228 -1.06 2.12 6.67
C PRO A 228 -0.50 3.30 7.47
N LEU A 229 -1.05 3.53 8.66
CA LEU A 229 -0.52 4.50 9.60
C LEU A 229 0.55 3.83 10.47
N CYS A 230 1.70 4.50 10.65
CA CYS A 230 2.80 3.99 11.48
C CYS A 230 2.35 3.63 12.91
N GLY A 231 1.43 4.44 13.47
CA GLY A 231 0.84 4.26 14.80
C GLY A 231 0.07 2.95 15.01
N GLN A 232 -0.27 2.22 13.94
CA GLN A 232 -0.92 0.91 14.06
C GLN A 232 0.04 -0.16 14.59
N CYS A 233 1.35 0.06 14.45
CA CYS A 233 2.38 -0.90 14.90
C CYS A 233 3.46 -0.26 15.77
N HIS A 234 3.72 1.04 15.62
CA HIS A 234 4.76 1.76 16.34
C HIS A 234 4.15 2.75 17.33
N GLN A 235 4.70 2.79 18.54
CA GLN A 235 4.36 3.81 19.52
C GLN A 235 5.09 5.12 19.19
N PRO A 236 4.44 6.27 19.32
CA PRO A 236 5.09 7.57 19.15
C PRO A 236 6.14 7.78 20.26
N HIS A 237 7.16 8.59 19.96
CA HIS A 237 8.22 8.91 20.92
C HIS A 237 7.74 9.82 22.06
N THR A 238 6.71 10.65 21.81
CA THR A 238 6.03 11.47 22.82
C THR A 238 4.52 11.47 22.57
N PRO A 239 3.67 11.81 23.57
CA PRO A 239 2.23 11.93 23.39
C PRO A 239 1.82 12.95 22.32
N GLU A 240 2.63 13.98 22.10
CA GLU A 240 2.37 15.08 21.16
C GLU A 240 2.81 14.76 19.71
N MET A 241 3.51 13.64 19.51
CA MET A 241 4.00 13.20 18.21
C MET A 241 2.88 12.47 17.45
N THR A 242 2.29 13.16 16.48
CA THR A 242 1.23 12.63 15.61
C THR A 242 1.79 11.81 14.45
N ALA A 243 0.97 10.96 13.83
CA ALA A 243 1.40 10.02 12.79
C ALA A 243 1.96 10.70 11.52
N ASP A 244 1.49 11.89 11.18
CA ASP A 244 2.01 12.73 10.10
C ASP A 244 3.42 13.25 10.39
N LYS A 245 3.72 13.54 11.66
CA LYS A 245 5.06 13.99 12.09
C LYS A 245 6.12 12.90 12.04
N CYS A 246 5.73 11.62 12.08
CA CYS A 246 6.69 10.51 11.90
C CYS A 246 7.51 10.64 10.61
N LYS A 247 6.88 11.13 9.53
CA LYS A 247 7.51 11.27 8.20
C LYS A 247 8.52 12.43 8.12
N LEU A 248 8.56 13.30 9.13
CA LEU A 248 9.59 14.34 9.23
C LEU A 248 10.98 13.76 9.50
N CYS A 249 11.03 12.55 10.06
CA CYS A 249 12.27 11.92 10.52
C CYS A 249 12.46 10.50 9.93
N HIS A 250 11.36 9.78 9.66
CA HIS A 250 11.38 8.40 9.20
C HIS A 250 10.78 8.29 7.79
N ALA A 251 11.55 7.78 6.84
CA ALA A 251 11.02 7.43 5.52
C ALA A 251 10.21 6.11 5.61
N ALA A 252 9.02 6.07 5.01
CA ALA A 252 8.10 4.92 5.13
C ALA A 252 8.72 3.57 4.70
N HIS A 253 9.58 3.59 3.67
CA HIS A 253 10.26 2.41 3.13
C HIS A 253 11.76 2.37 3.48
N SER A 254 12.23 3.29 4.33
CA SER A 254 13.57 3.22 4.93
C SER A 254 13.58 4.04 6.23
N PRO A 255 12.90 3.56 7.29
CA PRO A 255 12.67 4.37 8.50
C PRO A 255 13.95 4.59 9.33
N SER A 256 15.03 3.88 9.01
CA SER A 256 16.36 4.09 9.59
C SER A 256 17.40 4.05 8.47
N PRO A 257 18.42 4.94 8.47
CA PRO A 257 18.68 5.99 9.46
C PRO A 257 17.63 7.12 9.48
N VAL A 258 17.59 7.89 10.56
CA VAL A 258 16.75 9.08 10.66
C VAL A 258 17.25 10.13 9.66
N VAL A 259 16.34 10.65 8.85
CA VAL A 259 16.61 11.73 7.90
C VAL A 259 15.55 12.79 8.12
N TYR A 260 16.01 14.01 8.38
CA TYR A 260 15.14 15.17 8.56
C TYR A 260 15.50 16.27 7.56
N GLY A 261 14.50 17.12 7.27
CA GLY A 261 14.70 18.32 6.49
C GLY A 261 14.91 19.58 7.34
N ASP A 262 15.15 20.69 6.67
CA ASP A 262 15.28 22.05 7.21
C ASP A 262 14.03 22.58 7.95
N LYS A 263 12.88 21.93 7.76
CA LYS A 263 11.59 22.35 8.32
C LYS A 263 11.26 21.75 9.68
N VAL A 264 12.10 20.89 10.24
CA VAL A 264 11.83 20.25 11.53
C VAL A 264 12.04 21.26 12.67
N ALA A 265 11.02 21.46 13.49
CA ALA A 265 11.10 22.33 14.67
C ALA A 265 11.94 21.66 15.77
N SER A 266 12.71 22.45 16.52
CA SER A 266 13.62 21.93 17.56
C SER A 266 12.92 21.17 18.69
N VAL A 267 11.68 21.53 18.99
CA VAL A 267 10.86 20.78 19.96
C VAL A 267 10.64 19.33 19.52
N GLU A 268 10.59 19.05 18.21
CA GLU A 268 10.41 17.68 17.71
C GLU A 268 11.67 16.83 17.94
N CYS A 269 12.85 17.45 18.03
CA CYS A 269 14.10 16.77 18.39
C CYS A 269 14.10 16.30 19.85
N SER A 270 13.36 16.98 20.74
CA SER A 270 13.23 16.60 22.15
C SER A 270 12.63 15.20 22.35
N ALA A 271 11.90 14.71 21.34
CA ALA A 271 11.33 13.36 21.34
C ALA A 271 12.40 12.25 21.54
N CYS A 272 13.64 12.50 21.13
CA CYS A 272 14.78 11.62 21.42
C CYS A 272 15.89 12.30 22.21
N HIS A 273 16.01 13.62 22.10
CA HIS A 273 17.09 14.42 22.68
C HIS A 273 16.59 15.37 23.77
N ASP A 274 15.62 14.95 24.61
CA ASP A 274 15.01 15.76 25.66
C ASP A 274 16.05 16.45 26.58
N GLY A 275 17.08 15.71 27.00
CA GLY A 275 18.17 16.27 27.82
C GLY A 275 18.91 17.40 27.12
N VAL A 276 19.31 17.20 25.86
CA VAL A 276 20.04 18.19 25.06
C VAL A 276 19.15 19.40 24.75
N PHE A 277 17.89 19.15 24.42
CA PHE A 277 16.91 20.21 24.17
C PHE A 277 16.75 21.11 25.41
N LYS A 278 16.61 20.50 26.60
CA LYS A 278 16.55 21.22 27.88
C LYS A 278 17.84 21.99 28.19
N GLU A 279 19.00 21.42 27.90
CA GLU A 279 20.29 22.12 28.07
C GLU A 279 20.35 23.41 27.26
N LEU A 280 19.97 23.33 25.97
CA LEU A 280 19.97 24.47 25.07
C LEU A 280 18.93 25.51 25.44
N ASP A 281 17.70 25.06 25.75
CA ASP A 281 16.59 25.92 26.13
C ASP A 281 16.86 26.65 27.46
N THR A 282 17.54 26.01 28.40
CA THR A 282 17.91 26.63 29.69
C THR A 282 19.27 27.34 29.67
N SER A 283 19.97 27.35 28.54
CA SER A 283 21.33 27.90 28.43
C SER A 283 21.39 29.42 28.65
N LYS A 284 20.28 30.14 28.41
CA LYS A 284 20.21 31.61 28.43
C LYS A 284 21.22 32.27 27.47
N THR A 285 21.57 31.58 26.39
CA THR A 285 22.47 32.08 25.34
C THR A 285 21.70 32.37 24.05
N LYS A 286 22.34 33.06 23.09
CA LYS A 286 21.76 33.28 21.76
C LYS A 286 21.49 31.98 20.99
N HIS A 287 22.09 30.86 21.39
CA HIS A 287 21.83 29.57 20.78
C HIS A 287 20.43 29.03 21.10
N GLN A 288 19.76 29.53 22.16
CA GLN A 288 18.37 29.16 22.47
C GLN A 288 17.40 29.49 21.33
N SER A 289 17.67 30.58 20.58
CA SER A 289 16.84 31.00 19.45
C SER A 289 17.14 30.29 18.13
N LEU A 290 18.20 29.47 18.07
CA LEU A 290 18.57 28.73 16.87
C LEU A 290 17.84 27.39 16.81
N LYS A 291 17.51 26.94 15.60
CA LYS A 291 17.00 25.59 15.42
C LYS A 291 18.15 24.60 15.40
N CYS A 292 17.90 23.40 15.91
CA CYS A 292 18.84 22.27 15.83
C CYS A 292 19.38 22.07 14.40
N VAL A 293 18.49 22.16 13.40
CA VAL A 293 18.84 21.95 11.98
C VAL A 293 19.72 23.06 11.38
N ASP A 294 19.76 24.24 12.01
CA ASP A 294 20.62 25.34 11.57
C ASP A 294 22.11 25.00 11.80
N CYS A 295 22.38 24.16 12.81
CA CYS A 295 23.71 23.67 13.14
C CYS A 295 23.94 22.23 12.65
N HIS A 296 22.94 21.36 12.73
CA HIS A 296 23.01 19.95 12.33
C HIS A 296 22.42 19.75 10.92
N ALA A 297 22.97 20.41 9.91
CA ALA A 297 22.30 20.53 8.61
C ALA A 297 22.48 19.33 7.65
N ALA A 298 23.56 18.55 7.77
CA ALA A 298 23.94 17.58 6.73
C ALA A 298 23.23 16.24 6.87
N THR A 299 23.38 15.61 8.03
CA THR A 299 22.83 14.30 8.34
C THR A 299 22.53 14.23 9.84
N HIS A 300 21.55 13.42 10.22
CA HIS A 300 21.32 13.13 11.64
C HIS A 300 22.61 12.60 12.28
N GLY A 301 23.08 13.29 13.33
CA GLY A 301 24.35 12.99 14.00
C GLY A 301 25.59 13.72 13.46
N SER A 302 25.45 14.62 12.47
CA SER A 302 26.54 15.50 12.05
C SER A 302 26.90 16.48 13.17
N ILE A 303 28.20 16.66 13.46
CA ILE A 303 28.68 17.61 14.49
C ILE A 303 29.33 18.80 13.76
N PRO A 304 28.76 20.01 13.84
CA PRO A 304 29.33 21.19 13.21
C PRO A 304 30.60 21.66 13.92
N GLN A 305 31.42 22.45 13.23
CA GLN A 305 32.57 23.11 13.84
C GLN A 305 32.11 24.44 14.45
N CYS A 306 32.64 24.81 15.62
CA CYS A 306 32.35 26.11 16.23
C CYS A 306 32.81 27.25 15.32
N THR A 307 33.91 27.04 14.61
CA THR A 307 34.50 28.02 13.68
C THR A 307 33.71 28.23 12.40
N ASP A 308 32.64 27.45 12.16
CA ASP A 308 31.71 27.72 11.05
C ASP A 308 30.97 29.06 11.28
N CYS A 309 30.83 29.49 12.54
CA CYS A 309 30.13 30.71 12.93
C CYS A 309 30.92 31.62 13.90
N HIS A 310 31.91 31.09 14.62
CA HIS A 310 32.63 31.82 15.67
C HIS A 310 34.11 31.99 15.35
N GLU A 311 34.63 33.20 15.59
CA GLU A 311 36.08 33.44 15.55
C GLU A 311 36.74 32.86 16.82
N PRO A 312 37.84 32.09 16.71
CA PRO A 312 38.55 31.59 17.88
C PRO A 312 39.24 32.71 18.66
N HIS A 313 39.39 32.54 19.97
CA HIS A 313 40.06 33.55 20.82
C HIS A 313 41.58 33.62 20.60
N ALA A 314 42.18 32.60 19.99
CA ALA A 314 43.56 32.62 19.54
C ALA A 314 43.69 31.82 18.23
N LYS A 315 44.61 32.24 17.35
CA LYS A 315 44.79 31.65 16.01
C LYS A 315 45.07 30.15 16.01
N GLU A 316 45.71 29.65 17.08
CA GLU A 316 46.11 28.25 17.20
C GLU A 316 45.02 27.36 17.82
N MET A 317 43.88 27.92 18.24
CA MET A 317 42.80 27.13 18.86
C MET A 317 42.12 26.25 17.82
N VAL A 318 41.98 24.97 18.16
CA VAL A 318 41.22 24.00 17.37
C VAL A 318 39.90 23.65 18.06
N GLN A 319 39.01 22.91 17.36
CA GLN A 319 37.68 22.55 17.86
C GLN A 319 37.68 21.90 19.26
N ALA A 320 38.68 21.07 19.57
CA ALA A 320 38.81 20.43 20.89
C ALA A 320 39.11 21.45 22.01
N ASP A 321 39.81 22.55 21.71
CA ASP A 321 40.10 23.61 22.68
C ASP A 321 38.83 24.38 23.05
N CYS A 322 37.92 24.58 22.10
CA CYS A 322 36.63 25.23 22.37
C CYS A 322 35.85 24.47 23.46
N LEU A 323 35.81 23.13 23.35
CA LEU A 323 35.09 22.25 24.28
C LEU A 323 35.75 22.13 25.66
N SER A 324 36.98 22.61 25.81
CA SER A 324 37.68 22.65 27.10
C SER A 324 37.16 23.79 28.00
N CYS A 325 36.38 24.72 27.45
CA CYS A 325 35.85 25.90 28.14
C CYS A 325 34.33 26.06 27.95
N HIS A 326 33.81 25.71 26.77
CA HIS A 326 32.41 25.88 26.37
C HIS A 326 31.75 24.52 26.12
N SER A 327 30.55 24.29 26.66
CA SER A 327 29.75 23.14 26.24
C SER A 327 28.93 23.47 25.00
N ALA A 328 28.83 22.56 24.03
CA ALA A 328 28.17 22.83 22.74
C ALA A 328 26.73 23.35 22.86
N HIS A 329 25.91 22.71 23.70
CA HIS A 329 24.50 23.09 23.92
C HIS A 329 24.29 23.99 25.13
N LYS A 330 25.37 24.32 25.86
CA LYS A 330 25.36 25.25 26.99
C LYS A 330 26.70 25.98 27.07
N PRO A 331 27.01 26.84 26.10
CA PRO A 331 28.36 27.42 25.99
C PRO A 331 28.69 28.41 27.11
N MET A 332 27.69 28.79 27.91
CA MET A 332 27.85 29.59 29.13
C MET A 332 27.10 28.96 30.30
N PRO A 333 27.63 29.09 31.54
CA PRO A 333 28.90 29.74 31.89
C PRO A 333 30.13 28.94 31.43
N VAL A 334 31.27 29.61 31.28
CA VAL A 334 32.56 28.96 30.99
C VAL A 334 32.97 28.07 32.17
N VAL A 335 33.36 26.84 31.87
CA VAL A 335 33.87 25.87 32.84
C VAL A 335 35.12 25.25 32.24
N TYR A 336 36.20 25.17 33.02
CA TYR A 336 37.48 24.61 32.60
C TYR A 336 37.98 23.57 33.62
N ALA A 337 38.85 22.68 33.16
CA ALA A 337 39.48 21.68 34.02
C ALA A 337 40.50 22.31 34.98
N GLU A 338 40.72 21.70 36.14
CA GLU A 338 41.66 22.17 37.18
C GLU A 338 43.10 22.39 36.66
N LYS A 339 43.49 21.69 35.61
CA LYS A 339 44.85 21.71 35.04
C LYS A 339 44.93 22.45 33.70
N VAL A 340 43.94 23.30 33.37
CA VAL A 340 43.98 24.14 32.17
C VAL A 340 45.24 25.02 32.18
N ALA A 341 45.90 25.13 31.03
CA ALA A 341 47.15 25.89 30.92
C ALA A 341 46.86 27.40 30.94
N SER A 342 47.68 28.18 31.65
CA SER A 342 47.51 29.64 31.76
C SER A 342 47.57 30.36 30.41
N THR A 343 48.27 29.79 29.44
CA THR A 343 48.32 30.29 28.06
C THR A 343 46.96 30.24 27.36
N GLN A 344 46.08 29.31 27.72
CA GLN A 344 44.70 29.26 27.21
C GLN A 344 43.85 30.38 27.83
N CYS A 345 44.10 30.75 29.09
CA CYS A 345 43.46 31.92 29.71
C CYS A 345 43.94 33.24 29.08
N ALA A 346 45.21 33.31 28.68
CA ALA A 346 45.80 34.49 28.06
C ALA A 346 45.11 34.92 26.76
N ALA A 347 44.42 33.99 26.07
CA ALA A 347 43.63 34.30 24.88
C ALA A 347 42.53 35.35 25.14
N CYS A 348 41.98 35.40 26.36
CA CYS A 348 41.02 36.42 26.78
C CYS A 348 41.57 37.38 27.84
N HIS A 349 42.59 36.96 28.58
CA HIS A 349 43.16 37.66 29.73
C HIS A 349 44.65 37.99 29.52
N GLU A 350 44.98 38.52 28.34
CA GLU A 350 46.37 38.79 27.95
C GLU A 350 47.10 39.71 28.93
N ASP A 351 46.43 40.78 29.38
CA ASP A 351 47.02 41.74 30.32
C ASP A 351 47.31 41.11 31.68
N ALA A 352 46.36 40.35 32.23
CA ALA A 352 46.54 39.66 33.50
C ALA A 352 47.65 38.60 33.43
N PHE A 353 47.73 37.89 32.30
CA PHE A 353 48.78 36.91 32.05
C PHE A 353 50.16 37.56 31.96
N LYS A 354 50.30 38.65 31.20
CA LYS A 354 51.54 39.42 31.09
C LYS A 354 51.98 40.00 32.44
N LEU A 355 51.02 40.51 33.21
CA LEU A 355 51.27 41.08 34.52
C LEU A 355 51.80 40.03 35.51
N LEU A 356 51.13 38.86 35.58
CA LEU A 356 51.58 37.75 36.43
C LEU A 356 52.97 37.23 36.01
N GLN A 357 53.23 37.15 34.70
CA GLN A 357 54.52 36.70 34.18
C GLN A 357 55.66 37.69 34.46
N ALA A 358 55.37 38.99 34.50
CA ALA A 358 56.33 40.03 34.86
C ALA A 358 56.55 40.15 36.39
N SER A 359 55.65 39.61 37.20
CA SER A 359 55.74 39.66 38.66
C SER A 359 56.96 38.88 39.18
N LYS A 360 57.69 39.49 40.12
CA LYS A 360 58.80 38.83 40.84
C LYS A 360 58.32 37.96 42.00
N SER A 361 57.03 37.96 42.29
CA SER A 361 56.46 37.15 43.39
C SER A 361 56.42 35.67 43.02
N LYS A 362 56.29 34.79 44.02
CA LYS A 362 56.15 33.33 43.81
C LYS A 362 54.85 32.96 43.08
N HIS A 363 53.87 33.87 43.01
CA HIS A 363 52.63 33.63 42.27
C HIS A 363 52.87 33.49 40.76
N SER A 364 53.93 34.09 40.21
CA SER A 364 54.30 33.97 38.78
C SER A 364 54.52 32.52 38.31
N GLY A 365 54.83 31.59 39.23
CA GLY A 365 54.99 30.17 38.94
C GLY A 365 53.71 29.34 39.03
N LEU A 366 52.58 29.91 39.43
CA LEU A 366 51.30 29.21 39.58
C LEU A 366 50.47 29.30 38.29
N GLN A 367 49.67 28.27 38.02
CA GLN A 367 48.72 28.30 36.92
C GLN A 367 47.47 29.09 37.33
N CYS A 368 46.81 29.76 36.38
CA CYS A 368 45.58 30.51 36.61
C CYS A 368 44.53 29.68 37.38
N ALA A 369 44.33 28.42 36.96
CA ALA A 369 43.35 27.51 37.55
C ALA A 369 43.68 27.05 38.98
N THR A 370 44.94 27.22 39.43
CA THR A 370 45.30 26.97 40.83
C THR A 370 44.62 27.96 41.77
N CYS A 371 44.45 29.22 41.34
CA CYS A 371 43.81 30.26 42.14
C CYS A 371 42.32 30.42 41.78
N HIS A 372 41.99 30.38 40.49
CA HIS A 372 40.63 30.53 39.98
C HIS A 372 39.93 29.17 39.89
N GLN A 373 39.55 28.61 41.03
CA GLN A 373 38.95 27.27 41.12
C GLN A 373 37.42 27.29 40.98
N GLU A 374 36.86 26.12 40.68
CA GLU A 374 35.42 25.76 40.64
C GLU A 374 34.55 26.50 39.60
N LYS A 375 34.67 27.82 39.50
CA LYS A 375 33.89 28.66 38.61
C LYS A 375 34.77 29.73 37.97
N HIS A 376 34.53 29.97 36.69
CA HIS A 376 35.14 31.09 35.99
C HIS A 376 34.80 32.41 36.71
N LYS A 377 35.79 33.30 36.82
CA LYS A 377 35.76 34.58 37.58
C LYS A 377 35.70 34.44 39.11
N MET A 378 35.90 33.25 39.68
CA MET A 378 36.15 33.12 41.12
C MET A 378 37.44 33.84 41.47
N ILE A 379 37.45 34.69 42.50
CA ILE A 379 38.67 35.32 43.02
C ILE A 379 38.81 34.88 44.48
N PRO A 380 39.88 34.15 44.85
CA PRO A 380 40.07 33.72 46.23
C PRO A 380 40.45 34.92 47.12
N ALA A 381 40.09 34.86 48.38
CA ALA A 381 40.62 35.77 49.38
C ALA A 381 42.08 35.41 49.69
N CYS A 382 42.90 36.41 50.06
CA CYS A 382 44.31 36.16 50.38
C CYS A 382 44.46 35.15 51.54
N LEU A 383 43.51 35.19 52.50
CA LEU A 383 43.49 34.31 53.67
C LEU A 383 43.07 32.86 53.34
N ASP A 384 42.55 32.59 52.14
CA ASP A 384 42.22 31.22 51.71
C ASP A 384 43.48 30.36 51.51
N CYS A 385 44.63 31.01 51.29
CA CYS A 385 45.92 30.34 51.07
C CYS A 385 47.02 30.84 52.02
N HIS A 386 46.91 32.05 52.57
CA HIS A 386 47.91 32.63 53.45
C HIS A 386 47.42 32.73 54.91
N SER A 387 48.30 32.42 55.85
CA SER A 387 48.10 32.78 57.24
C SER A 387 48.21 34.28 57.44
N ALA A 388 47.41 34.85 58.36
CA ALA A 388 47.41 36.28 58.70
C ALA A 388 48.81 36.76 59.16
N PRO A 389 49.57 37.49 58.31
CA PRO A 389 50.97 37.82 58.60
C PRO A 389 51.11 39.10 59.44
N HIS A 390 50.03 39.88 59.57
CA HIS A 390 49.99 41.14 60.31
C HIS A 390 49.21 41.01 61.63
N SER A 391 49.45 41.94 62.56
CA SER A 391 48.74 41.98 63.84
C SER A 391 47.22 42.15 63.67
N PRO A 392 46.38 41.66 64.61
CA PRO A 392 44.93 41.81 64.56
C PRO A 392 44.46 43.26 64.43
N ARG A 393 45.17 44.21 65.06
CA ARG A 393 44.88 45.64 64.97
C ARG A 393 45.03 46.16 63.54
N MET A 394 46.07 45.71 62.82
CA MET A 394 46.32 46.14 61.45
C MET A 394 45.30 45.56 60.48
N LEU A 395 44.93 44.28 60.66
CA LEU A 395 43.90 43.62 59.85
C LEU A 395 42.49 44.18 60.10
N GLN A 396 42.21 44.66 61.32
CA GLN A 396 40.95 45.35 61.63
C GLN A 396 40.87 46.74 60.99
N GLN A 397 41.99 47.46 60.94
CA GLN A 397 42.06 48.80 60.34
C GLN A 397 42.09 48.78 58.80
N PHE A 398 42.73 47.77 58.21
CA PHE A 398 42.85 47.58 56.76
C PHE A 398 42.31 46.21 56.35
N PRO A 399 41.00 46.08 56.11
CA PRO A 399 40.37 44.78 55.85
C PRO A 399 40.71 44.20 54.47
N SER A 400 41.33 44.96 53.57
CA SER A 400 41.74 44.50 52.23
C SER A 400 43.25 44.63 52.04
N CYS A 401 43.93 43.50 51.81
CA CYS A 401 45.38 43.43 51.65
C CYS A 401 45.87 44.28 50.45
N GLY A 402 45.05 44.41 49.41
CA GLY A 402 45.39 45.14 48.19
C GLY A 402 45.51 46.66 48.38
N GLN A 403 45.09 47.20 49.52
CA GLN A 403 45.31 48.61 49.86
C GLN A 403 46.79 48.97 50.00
N CYS A 404 47.63 47.98 50.34
CA CYS A 404 49.08 48.17 50.47
C CYS A 404 49.87 47.26 49.52
N HIS A 405 49.36 46.06 49.22
CA HIS A 405 50.10 45.04 48.47
C HIS A 405 49.66 44.88 47.00
N ASN A 406 48.72 45.69 46.52
CA ASN A 406 48.13 45.57 45.17
C ASN A 406 47.43 44.20 44.95
N ILE A 407 47.28 43.75 43.71
CA ILE A 407 46.62 42.49 43.36
C ILE A 407 47.62 41.32 43.31
N ALA A 408 47.11 40.09 43.43
CA ALA A 408 47.94 38.87 43.43
C ALA A 408 48.83 38.71 42.16
N HIS A 409 48.39 39.27 41.03
CA HIS A 409 49.15 39.25 39.77
C HIS A 409 50.31 40.25 39.74
N ASP A 410 50.33 41.25 40.62
CA ASP A 410 51.34 42.33 40.65
C ASP A 410 51.59 42.82 42.07
N LEU A 411 51.97 41.89 42.95
CA LEU A 411 52.25 42.23 44.34
C LEU A 411 53.43 43.20 44.42
N THR A 412 53.19 44.40 44.94
CA THR A 412 54.23 45.36 45.29
C THR A 412 54.78 44.98 46.65
N MET A 413 55.88 44.22 46.66
CA MET A 413 56.64 43.90 47.87
C MET A 413 57.99 44.61 47.87
#